data_AF-A0A7X7MVF4-F1
#
_entry.id   AF-A0A7X7MVF4-F1
#
_cell.length_a   1.000
_cell.length_b   1.000
_cell.length_c   1.000
_cell.angle_alpha   90.00
_cell.angle_beta   90.00
_cell.angle_gamma   90.00
#
_symmetry.space_group_name_H-M   'P 1'
#
loop_
_entity.id
_entity.type
_entity.pdbx_description
1 polymer ?
#
loop_
_entity_poly.entity_id
_entity_poly.type
_entity_poly.pdbx_seq_one_letter_code
_entity_poly.pdbx_strand_id
1 'polypeptide(L)' 'MSLPGVYQTTLKDGTTSYRASMTYKNKHISLGSFAEEQKAHEAYLMANMILSNSQLQIH' A
#
# COMPACT_ATOMS: atom_id res chain seq x y z
N MET A 1 2.97 15.90 6.73
CA MET A 1 2.47 14.64 7.33
C MET A 1 2.46 13.61 6.22
N SER A 2 3.02 12.42 6.42
CA SER A 2 3.03 11.34 5.43
C SER A 2 1.72 10.57 5.44
N LEU A 3 1.25 10.11 4.28
CA LEU A 3 0.03 9.29 4.19
C LEU A 3 0.22 7.92 4.87
N PRO A 4 -0.74 7.45 5.70
CA PRO A 4 -0.65 6.13 6.33
C PRO A 4 -0.47 5.01 5.32
N GLY A 5 0.39 4.04 5.68
CA GLY A 5 0.69 2.89 4.82
C GLY A 5 1.57 3.20 3.61
N VAL A 6 1.98 4.46 3.43
CA VAL A 6 2.83 4.91 2.32
C VAL A 6 4.25 5.21 2.81
N TYR A 7 5.22 4.71 2.07
CA TYR A 7 6.65 4.88 2.34
C TYR A 7 7.31 5.45 1.09
N GLN A 8 7.88 6.65 1.21
CA GLN A 8 8.67 7.23 0.12
C GLN A 8 9.98 6.46 -0.03
N THR A 9 10.35 6.17 -1.27
CA THR A 9 11.56 5.46 -1.67
C THR A 9 12.18 6.15 -2.88
N THR A 10 13.44 5.84 -3.17
CA THR A 10 14.13 6.35 -4.35
C THR A 10 14.59 5.16 -5.19
N LEU A 11 14.21 5.15 -6.46
CA LEU A 11 14.66 4.15 -7.43
C LEU A 11 16.15 4.36 -7.74
N LYS A 12 16.77 3.35 -8.37
CA LYS A 12 18.22 3.39 -8.68
C LYS A 12 18.61 4.54 -9.62
N ASP A 13 17.66 5.02 -10.43
CA ASP A 13 17.81 6.14 -11.34
C ASP A 13 17.59 7.52 -10.67
N GLY A 14 17.31 7.54 -9.36
CA GLY A 14 17.03 8.75 -8.59
C GLY A 14 15.56 9.16 -8.58
N THR A 15 14.68 8.46 -9.31
CA THR A 15 13.25 8.77 -9.35
C THR A 15 12.59 8.45 -8.00
N THR A 16 11.85 9.40 -7.45
CA THR A 16 11.04 9.17 -6.24
C THR A 16 9.89 8.21 -6.55
N SER A 17 9.71 7.20 -5.71
CA SER A 17 8.59 6.24 -5.80
C SER A 17 7.98 6.00 -4.42
N TYR A 18 6.69 5.72 -4.38
CA TYR A 18 5.91 5.55 -3.15
C TYR A 18 5.48 4.10 -3.01
N ARG A 19 5.95 3.42 -1.97
CA ARG A 19 5.58 2.04 -1.67
C ARG A 19 4.38 2.02 -0.74
N ALA A 20 3.34 1.29 -1.11
CA ALA A 20 2.22 0.98 -0.24
C ALA A 20 2.45 -0.38 0.43
N SER A 21 2.28 -0.45 1.75
CA SER A 21 2.33 -1.70 2.49
C SER A 21 1.46 -1.67 3.74
N MET A 22 1.10 -2.85 4.23
CA MET A 22 0.37 -2.98 5.48
C MET A 22 0.81 -4.21 6.28
N THR A 23 0.52 -4.19 7.58
CA THR A 23 0.74 -5.36 8.44
C THR A 23 -0.61 -5.92 8.85
N TYR A 24 -0.85 -7.20 8.56
CA TYR A 24 -2.05 -7.92 8.97
C TYR A 24 -1.66 -9.25 9.61
N LYS A 25 -2.13 -9.51 10.84
CA LYS A 25 -1.81 -10.73 11.61
C LYS A 25 -0.29 -11.03 11.64
N ASN A 26 0.50 -10.01 11.99
CA ASN A 26 1.97 -10.06 12.04
C ASN A 26 2.66 -10.39 10.70
N LYS A 27 1.95 -10.29 9.57
CA LYS A 27 2.51 -10.44 8.23
C LYS A 27 2.59 -9.08 7.55
N HIS A 28 3.78 -8.73 7.05
CA HIS A 28 3.96 -7.56 6.20
C HIS A 28 3.57 -7.91 4.77
N ILE A 29 2.63 -7.15 4.20
CA ILE A 29 2.10 -7.34 2.85
C ILE A 29 2.48 -6.10 2.06
N SER A 30 3.29 -6.29 1.02
CA SER A 30 3.57 -5.26 0.02
C SER A 30 2.40 -5.17 -0.95
N LEU A 31 1.81 -3.97 -1.09
CA LEU A 31 0.67 -3.74 -1.98
C LEU A 31 1.12 -3.23 -3.36
N GLY A 32 2.29 -2.59 -3.43
CA GLY A 32 2.88 -2.14 -4.69
C GLY A 32 3.76 -0.92 -4.52
N SER A 33 4.34 -0.47 -5.63
CA SER A 33 5.06 0.80 -5.73
C SER A 33 4.39 1.66 -6.80
N PHE A 34 4.27 2.96 -6.52
CA PHE A 34 3.51 3.92 -7.30
C PHE A 34 4.34 5.17 -7.56
N ALA A 35 4.01 5.90 -8.63
CA ALA A 35 4.66 7.17 -8.96
C ALA A 35 4.18 8.33 -8.07
N GLU A 36 2.98 8.22 -7.49
CA GLU A 36 2.33 9.27 -6.71
C GLU A 36 1.98 8.77 -5.30
N GLU A 37 2.18 9.61 -4.29
CA GLU A 37 1.89 9.28 -2.89
C GLU A 37 0.41 8.93 -2.69
N GLN A 38 -0.48 9.67 -3.35
CA GLN A 38 -1.93 9.48 -3.27
C GLN A 38 -2.36 8.11 -3.79
N LYS A 39 -1.80 7.66 -4.93
CA LYS A 39 -2.11 6.34 -5.49
C LYS A 39 -1.64 5.20 -4.59
N ALA A 40 -0.48 5.37 -3.95
CA ALA A 40 -0.02 4.42 -2.94
C ALA A 40 -0.97 4.37 -1.74
N HIS A 41 -1.49 5.53 -1.31
CA HIS A 41 -2.43 5.60 -0.21
C HIS A 41 -3.80 4.98 -0.57
N GLU A 42 -4.30 5.20 -1.79
CA GLU A 42 -5.52 4.57 -2.29
C GLU A 42 -5.41 3.04 -2.29
N ALA A 43 -4.26 2.49 -2.70
CA ALA A 43 -4.01 1.05 -2.62
C ALA A 43 -4.03 0.54 -1.17
N TYR A 44 -3.45 1.30 -0.22
CA TYR A 44 -3.51 0.99 1.21
C TYR A 44 -4.95 0.99 1.75
N LEU A 45 -5.76 1.99 1.40
CA LEU A 45 -7.16 2.07 1.82
C LEU A 45 -7.99 0.93 1.23
N MET A 46 -7.79 0.60 -0.04
CA MET A 46 -8.46 -0.51 -0.70
C MET A 46 -8.13 -1.85 -0.03
N ALA A 47 -6.85 -2.08 0.29
CA ALA A 47 -6.43 -3.29 1.00
C ALA A 47 -7.06 -3.41 2.39
N ASN A 48 -7.14 -2.30 3.14
CA ASN A 48 -7.84 -2.26 4.42
C ASN A 48 -9.35 -2.57 4.28
N MET A 49 -10.00 -2.01 3.26
CA MET A 49 -11.41 -2.26 2.97
C MET A 49 -11.66 -3.74 2.65
N ILE A 50 -10.79 -4.34 1.82
CA ILE A 50 -10.84 -5.77 1.49
C ILE A 50 -10.70 -6.63 2.74
N LEU A 51 -9.73 -6.33 3.61
CA LEU A 51 -9.51 -7.11 4.83
C LEU A 51 -10.60 -6.93 5.89
N SER A 52 -11.26 -5.77 5.90
CA SER A 52 -12.38 -5.50 6.80
C SER A 52 -13.67 -6.17 6.32
N ASN A 53 -13.76 -6.52 5.03
CA ASN A 53 -14.92 -7.18 4.46
C ASN A 53 -14.75 -8.71 4.50
N SER A 54 -15.37 -9.35 5.50
CA SER A 54 -15.30 -10.79 5.73
C SER A 54 -16.06 -11.65 4.71
N GLN A 55 -16.76 -11.05 3.73
CA GLN A 55 -17.56 -11.76 2.73
C GLN A 55 -16.85 -11.94 1.38
N LEU A 56 -15.65 -11.39 1.19
CA LEU A 56 -14.91 -11.56 -0.05
C LEU A 56 -14.35 -12.99 -0.14
N GLN A 57 -14.96 -13.80 -1.01
CA GLN A 57 -14.50 -15.15 -1.37
C GLN A 57 -14.20 -15.21 -2.86
N ILE A 58 -13.07 -15.83 -3.21
CA ILE A 58 -12.71 -16.14 -4.59
C ILE A 58 -13.38 -17.49 -4.91
N HIS A 59 -14.29 -17.53 -5.90
CA HIS A 59 -14.95 -18.75 -6.38
C HIS A 59 -14.07 -19.52 -7.36
#